data_AF-A0A7S3K5P9-F1
#
_entry.id   AF-A0A7S3K5P9-F1
#
_cell.length_a   1.000
_cell.length_b   1.000
_cell.length_c   1.000
_cell.angle_alpha   90.00
_cell.angle_beta   90.00
_cell.angle_gamma   90.00
#
_symmetry.space_group_name_H-M   'P 1'
#
loop_
_entity.id
_entity.type
_entity.pdbx_description
1 polymer ?
#
loop_
_entity_poly.entity_id
_entity_poly.type
_entity_poly.pdbx_seq_one_letter_code
_entity_poly.pdbx_strand_id
1 'polypeptide(L)'
;VTELCKGRDLFHMYCKKNTVMNEYDCAVLAKTLIKALIHCHAEGVVHRDIKLENIMFIDEEETDFSSVKLIDFGLSAKFQDLNSRRLSMVAGSPYFTAPEVFEKNYDEACDVWSLGVVLYILLSGEYPYKADDLSELREKLKEKDVDFPLRKWNLASDSVQDL
;
A
#
# COMPACT_ATOMS: atom_id res chain seq x y z
N VAL A 1 -20.14 -11.59 -9.31
CA VAL A 1 -19.24 -12.58 -9.93
C VAL A 1 -18.00 -11.84 -10.35
N THR A 2 -16.83 -12.17 -9.78
CA THR A 2 -15.53 -11.57 -10.10
C THR A 2 -14.65 -12.59 -10.84
N GLU A 3 -13.61 -12.12 -11.51
CA GLU A 3 -12.57 -12.98 -12.09
C GLU A 3 -11.86 -13.79 -10.99
N LEU A 4 -11.48 -15.03 -11.29
CA LEU A 4 -10.72 -15.89 -10.39
C LEU A 4 -9.22 -15.60 -10.55
N CYS A 5 -8.58 -15.12 -9.48
CA CYS A 5 -7.13 -15.15 -9.34
C CYS A 5 -6.72 -16.51 -8.75
N LYS A 6 -5.74 -17.19 -9.36
CA LYS A 6 -5.33 -18.55 -8.97
C LYS A 6 -4.23 -18.55 -7.91
N GLY A 7 -3.40 -17.51 -7.89
CA GLY A 7 -2.35 -17.34 -6.90
C GLY A 7 -2.89 -16.81 -5.57
N ARG A 8 -2.02 -16.75 -4.56
CA ARG A 8 -2.38 -16.20 -3.25
C ARG A 8 -2.17 -14.68 -3.20
N ASP A 9 -2.54 -14.08 -2.08
CA ASP A 9 -2.20 -12.69 -1.80
C ASP A 9 -0.72 -12.50 -1.45
N LEU A 10 -0.27 -11.25 -1.53
CA LEU A 10 1.10 -10.85 -1.31
C LEU A 10 1.54 -11.10 0.15
N PHE A 11 0.60 -11.09 1.10
CA PHE A 11 0.88 -11.37 2.51
C PHE A 11 1.31 -12.84 2.68
N HIS A 12 0.60 -13.78 2.07
CA HIS A 12 0.98 -15.20 2.08
C HIS A 12 2.36 -15.44 1.44
N MET A 13 2.65 -14.77 0.31
CA MET A 13 3.96 -14.84 -0.33
C MET A 13 5.05 -14.33 0.60
N TYR A 14 4.83 -13.16 1.22
CA TYR A 14 5.75 -12.53 2.17
C TYR A 14 6.06 -13.45 3.36
N CYS A 15 5.04 -14.04 3.99
CA CYS A 15 5.22 -14.99 5.09
C CYS A 15 5.97 -16.27 4.67
N LYS A 16 5.76 -16.76 3.44
CA LYS A 16 6.39 -18.00 2.95
C LYS A 16 7.87 -17.83 2.63
N LYS A 17 8.27 -16.71 2.03
CA LYS A 17 9.67 -16.47 1.64
C LYS A 17 10.59 -16.24 2.84
N ASN A 18 10.06 -15.76 3.97
CA ASN A 18 10.82 -15.46 5.19
C ASN A 18 12.06 -14.57 4.93
N THR A 19 12.00 -13.73 3.89
CA THR A 19 13.03 -12.76 3.50
C THR A 19 12.36 -11.55 2.86
N VAL A 20 13.04 -10.40 2.94
CA VAL A 20 12.68 -9.19 2.21
C VAL A 20 12.79 -9.39 0.70
N MET A 21 12.03 -8.61 -0.04
CA MET A 21 12.02 -8.57 -1.50
C MET A 21 13.16 -7.70 -2.02
N ASN A 22 13.74 -8.08 -3.17
CA ASN A 22 14.76 -7.26 -3.81
C ASN A 22 14.12 -6.04 -4.51
N GLU A 23 14.92 -5.00 -4.76
CA GLU A 23 14.45 -3.76 -5.37
C GLU A 23 13.82 -3.96 -6.76
N TYR A 24 14.36 -4.88 -7.56
CA TYR A 24 13.87 -5.11 -8.92
C TYR A 24 12.42 -5.63 -8.89
N ASP A 25 12.16 -6.66 -8.08
CA ASP A 25 10.83 -7.23 -7.92
C ASP A 25 9.86 -6.21 -7.31
N CYS A 26 10.30 -5.45 -6.31
CA CYS A 26 9.52 -4.35 -5.73
C CYS A 26 9.17 -3.27 -6.77
N ALA A 27 10.10 -2.89 -7.64
CA ALA A 27 9.87 -1.90 -8.68
C ALA A 27 8.88 -2.39 -9.75
N VAL A 28 8.97 -3.68 -10.13
CA VAL A 28 8.01 -4.32 -11.05
C VAL A 28 6.61 -4.34 -10.45
N LEU A 29 6.50 -4.71 -9.17
CA LEU A 29 5.25 -4.69 -8.42
C LEU A 29 4.67 -3.27 -8.33
N ALA A 30 5.48 -2.31 -7.88
CA ALA A 30 5.09 -0.91 -7.73
C ALA A 30 4.55 -0.34 -9.05
N LYS A 31 5.25 -0.57 -10.17
CA LYS A 31 4.81 -0.13 -11.50
C LYS A 31 3.43 -0.69 -11.87
N THR A 32 3.15 -1.93 -11.51
CA THR A 32 1.86 -2.58 -11.79
C THR A 32 0.75 -1.99 -10.94
N LEU A 33 0.98 -1.81 -9.64
CA LEU A 33 0.03 -1.23 -8.71
C LEU A 33 -0.26 0.25 -9.02
N ILE A 34 0.78 1.04 -9.34
CA ILE A 34 0.63 2.45 -9.75
C ILE A 34 -0.28 2.56 -10.98
N LYS A 35 -0.14 1.68 -11.98
CA LYS A 35 -1.04 1.67 -13.14
C LYS A 35 -2.49 1.40 -12.74
N ALA A 36 -2.72 0.46 -11.82
CA ALA A 36 -4.05 0.16 -11.32
C ALA A 36 -4.65 1.37 -10.56
N LEU A 37 -3.84 2.05 -9.73
CA LEU A 37 -4.27 3.26 -9.03
C LEU A 37 -4.58 4.41 -9.97
N ILE A 38 -3.71 4.69 -10.96
CA ILE A 38 -3.96 5.71 -11.98
C ILE A 38 -5.32 5.46 -12.66
N HIS A 39 -5.63 4.21 -13.00
CA HIS A 39 -6.91 3.86 -13.59
C HIS A 39 -8.08 4.13 -12.63
N CYS A 40 -7.99 3.68 -11.37
CA CYS A 40 -9.03 3.90 -10.37
C CYS A 40 -9.27 5.41 -10.13
N HIS A 41 -8.18 6.16 -9.94
CA HIS A 41 -8.20 7.58 -9.63
C HIS A 41 -8.75 8.41 -10.81
N ALA A 42 -8.44 8.02 -12.05
CA ALA A 42 -9.03 8.62 -13.25
C ALA A 42 -10.56 8.44 -13.32
N GLU A 43 -11.07 7.32 -12.80
CA GLU A 43 -12.51 7.04 -12.68
C GLU A 43 -13.13 7.62 -11.39
N GLY A 44 -12.36 8.42 -10.64
CA GLY A 44 -12.76 9.05 -9.39
C GLY A 44 -12.98 8.07 -8.24
N VAL A 45 -12.40 6.87 -8.31
CA VAL A 45 -12.47 5.81 -7.29
C VAL A 45 -11.21 5.85 -6.43
N VAL A 46 -11.37 5.91 -5.11
CA VAL A 46 -10.29 5.76 -4.11
C VAL A 46 -10.47 4.42 -3.42
N HIS A 47 -9.41 3.60 -3.34
CA HIS A 47 -9.47 2.24 -2.80
C HIS A 47 -9.59 2.21 -1.27
N ARG A 48 -8.79 3.02 -0.58
CA ARG A 48 -8.77 3.23 0.89
C ARG A 48 -8.39 2.04 1.77
N ASP A 49 -7.97 0.91 1.19
CA ASP A 49 -7.52 -0.27 1.97
C ASP A 49 -6.46 -1.07 1.22
N ILE A 50 -5.45 -0.38 0.68
CA ILE A 50 -4.30 -1.04 0.05
C ILE A 50 -3.41 -1.60 1.14
N LYS A 51 -3.18 -2.91 1.08
CA LYS A 51 -2.34 -3.69 1.99
C LYS A 51 -1.93 -4.99 1.30
N LEU A 52 -1.04 -5.75 1.92
CA LEU A 52 -0.49 -6.97 1.32
C LEU A 52 -1.59 -8.01 1.01
N GLU A 53 -2.62 -8.08 1.84
CA GLU A 53 -3.75 -9.01 1.70
C GLU A 53 -4.66 -8.66 0.51
N ASN A 54 -4.67 -7.40 0.06
CA ASN A 54 -5.50 -6.92 -1.03
C ASN A 54 -4.75 -6.83 -2.38
N ILE A 55 -3.59 -7.46 -2.46
CA ILE A 55 -2.79 -7.60 -3.69
C ILE A 55 -2.65 -9.09 -3.98
N MET A 56 -3.25 -9.57 -5.07
CA MET A 56 -3.34 -11.01 -5.37
C MET A 56 -2.64 -11.36 -6.68
N PHE A 57 -1.91 -12.47 -6.69
CA PHE A 57 -1.32 -13.01 -7.91
C PHE A 57 -2.39 -13.63 -8.81
N ILE A 58 -2.32 -13.34 -10.10
CA ILE A 58 -3.25 -13.90 -11.08
C ILE A 58 -2.95 -15.40 -11.28
N ASP A 59 -1.67 -15.74 -11.36
CA ASP A 59 -1.17 -17.08 -11.67
C ASP A 59 -0.79 -17.86 -10.40
N GLU A 60 -0.90 -19.20 -10.45
CA GLU A 60 -0.68 -20.11 -9.30
C GLU A 60 0.79 -20.17 -8.86
N GLU A 61 1.70 -19.87 -9.79
CA GLU A 61 3.14 -19.97 -9.64
C GLU A 61 3.71 -18.85 -8.76
N GLU A 62 3.02 -17.71 -8.63
CA GLU A 62 3.40 -16.58 -7.75
C GLU A 62 4.83 -16.05 -8.01
N THR A 63 5.29 -16.12 -9.27
CA THR A 63 6.66 -15.75 -9.67
C THR A 63 6.75 -14.42 -10.41
N ASP A 64 5.66 -13.95 -11.03
CA ASP A 64 5.64 -12.71 -11.81
C ASP A 64 4.93 -11.58 -11.06
N PHE A 65 5.72 -10.64 -10.52
CA PHE A 65 5.22 -9.47 -9.82
C PHE A 65 4.52 -8.44 -10.72
N SER A 66 4.56 -8.62 -12.04
CA SER A 66 3.74 -7.86 -12.98
C SER A 66 2.35 -8.47 -13.20
N SER A 67 2.14 -9.72 -12.78
CA SER A 67 0.88 -10.47 -12.89
C SER A 67 0.12 -10.45 -11.55
N VAL A 68 -0.17 -9.24 -11.05
CA VAL A 68 -0.94 -9.03 -9.82
C VAL A 68 -2.17 -8.15 -10.06
N LYS A 69 -3.18 -8.28 -9.19
CA LYS A 69 -4.38 -7.45 -9.17
C LYS A 69 -4.61 -6.87 -7.79
N LEU A 70 -5.06 -5.61 -7.74
CA LEU A 70 -5.73 -5.07 -6.56
C LEU A 70 -7.12 -5.68 -6.46
N ILE A 71 -7.46 -6.15 -5.27
CA ILE A 71 -8.75 -6.76 -4.95
C ILE A 71 -9.41 -6.05 -3.76
N ASP A 72 -10.65 -6.42 -3.49
CA ASP A 72 -11.44 -5.91 -2.35
C ASP A 72 -11.68 -4.38 -2.35
N PHE A 73 -12.63 -3.98 -3.19
CA PHE A 73 -13.14 -2.61 -3.24
C PHE A 73 -14.26 -2.35 -2.20
N GLY A 74 -14.42 -3.20 -1.18
CA GLY A 74 -15.49 -3.09 -0.19
C GLY A 74 -15.43 -1.80 0.63
N LEU A 75 -14.23 -1.24 0.81
CA LEU A 75 -14.00 0.06 1.44
C LEU A 75 -13.75 1.18 0.44
N SER A 76 -13.85 0.95 -0.87
CA SER A 76 -13.65 2.01 -1.85
C SER A 76 -14.72 3.10 -1.78
N ALA A 77 -14.41 4.29 -2.29
CA ALA A 77 -15.37 5.38 -2.42
C ALA A 77 -15.17 6.14 -3.74
N LYS A 78 -16.26 6.70 -4.26
CA LYS A 78 -16.19 7.71 -5.31
C LYS A 78 -16.31 9.10 -4.71
N PHE A 79 -15.62 10.08 -5.31
CA PHE A 79 -15.85 11.48 -4.97
C PHE A 79 -17.31 11.86 -5.25
N GLN A 80 -17.99 12.39 -4.23
CA GLN A 80 -19.37 12.87 -4.38
C GLN A 80 -19.42 14.19 -5.15
N ASP A 81 -18.44 15.06 -4.91
CA ASP A 81 -18.23 16.30 -5.64
C ASP A 81 -16.86 16.25 -6.33
N LEU A 82 -16.88 16.23 -7.66
CA LEU A 82 -15.69 16.18 -8.50
C LEU A 82 -14.90 17.51 -8.50
N ASN A 83 -15.47 18.60 -7.99
CA ASN A 83 -14.75 19.87 -7.88
C ASN A 83 -13.88 19.92 -6.62
N SER A 84 -14.40 19.49 -5.47
CA SER A 84 -13.63 19.44 -4.23
C SER A 84 -12.72 18.22 -4.14
N ARG A 85 -13.14 17.06 -4.70
CA ARG A 85 -12.42 15.76 -4.61
C ARG A 85 -11.94 15.48 -3.19
N ARG A 86 -12.87 15.53 -2.22
CA ARG A 86 -12.59 15.23 -0.81
C ARG A 86 -13.48 14.13 -0.26
N LEU A 87 -12.89 13.34 0.62
CA LEU A 87 -13.51 12.29 1.41
C LEU A 87 -13.36 12.59 2.90
N SER A 88 -14.37 12.21 3.68
CA SER A 88 -14.46 12.54 5.12
C SER A 88 -14.73 11.34 6.03
N MET A 89 -14.87 10.15 5.46
CA MET A 89 -15.07 8.93 6.22
C MET A 89 -13.74 8.25 6.50
N VAL A 90 -13.44 7.97 7.78
CA VAL A 90 -12.28 7.16 8.15
C VAL A 90 -12.55 5.71 7.76
N ALA A 91 -11.68 5.12 6.97
CA ALA A 91 -11.73 3.73 6.54
C ALA A 91 -10.31 3.19 6.29
N GLY A 92 -10.19 1.87 6.23
CA GLY A 92 -8.93 1.17 5.94
C GLY A 92 -8.27 0.56 7.16
N SER A 93 -7.14 -0.09 6.90
CA SER A 93 -6.34 -0.81 7.89
C SER A 93 -5.30 0.13 8.53
N PRO A 94 -5.33 0.38 9.86
CA PRO A 94 -4.63 1.51 10.49
C PRO A 94 -3.15 1.67 10.15
N TYR A 95 -2.39 0.59 10.04
CA TYR A 95 -0.95 0.63 9.75
C TYR A 95 -0.64 1.05 8.30
N PHE A 96 -1.61 0.97 7.39
CA PHE A 96 -1.50 1.37 5.99
C PHE A 96 -2.20 2.72 5.72
N THR A 97 -2.97 3.22 6.68
CA THR A 97 -3.80 4.41 6.53
C THR A 97 -2.96 5.69 6.61
N ALA A 98 -3.14 6.58 5.63
CA ALA A 98 -2.49 7.88 5.59
C ALA A 98 -2.96 8.80 6.73
N PRO A 99 -2.09 9.68 7.27
CA PRO A 99 -2.42 10.56 8.39
C PRO A 99 -3.66 11.43 8.12
N GLU A 100 -3.80 11.97 6.92
CA GLU A 100 -4.91 12.85 6.50
C GLU A 100 -6.28 12.15 6.51
N VAL A 101 -6.32 10.81 6.45
CA VAL A 101 -7.56 10.04 6.57
C VAL A 101 -8.16 10.21 7.96
N PHE A 102 -7.33 10.28 9.00
CA PHE A 102 -7.79 10.53 10.38
C PHE A 102 -8.30 11.96 10.57
N GLU A 103 -7.84 12.90 9.74
CA GLU A 103 -8.31 14.28 9.70
C GLU A 103 -9.62 14.44 8.91
N LYS A 104 -10.11 13.37 8.27
CA LYS A 104 -11.38 13.36 7.52
C LYS A 104 -11.41 14.40 6.40
N ASN A 105 -10.26 14.69 5.81
CA ASN A 105 -10.12 15.61 4.71
C ASN A 105 -8.98 15.14 3.80
N TYR A 106 -9.29 14.16 2.96
CA TYR A 106 -8.31 13.49 2.11
C TYR A 106 -8.87 13.23 0.71
N ASP A 107 -7.98 12.86 -0.20
CA ASP A 107 -8.29 12.49 -1.57
C ASP A 107 -7.62 11.17 -1.96
N GLU A 108 -7.46 10.91 -3.24
CA GLU A 108 -6.86 9.68 -3.73
C GLU A 108 -5.39 9.47 -3.30
N ALA A 109 -4.69 10.52 -2.84
CA ALA A 109 -3.30 10.42 -2.41
C ALA A 109 -3.13 9.46 -1.22
N CYS A 110 -4.20 9.18 -0.45
CA CYS A 110 -4.14 8.20 0.62
C CYS A 110 -3.80 6.79 0.12
N ASP A 111 -4.18 6.44 -1.11
CA ASP A 111 -3.83 5.16 -1.73
C ASP A 111 -2.33 5.08 -2.05
N VAL A 112 -1.72 6.21 -2.43
CA VAL A 112 -0.28 6.31 -2.70
C VAL A 112 0.52 6.11 -1.41
N TRP A 113 0.06 6.72 -0.31
CA TRP A 113 0.63 6.47 1.02
C TRP A 113 0.57 4.99 1.38
N SER A 114 -0.60 4.36 1.25
CA SER A 114 -0.77 2.94 1.56
C SER A 114 0.14 2.05 0.71
N LEU A 115 0.34 2.38 -0.57
CA LEU A 115 1.32 1.69 -1.42
C LEU A 115 2.75 1.88 -0.92
N GLY A 116 3.14 3.09 -0.50
CA GLY A 116 4.45 3.35 0.12
C GLY A 116 4.69 2.47 1.35
N VAL A 117 3.68 2.32 2.22
CA VAL A 117 3.76 1.41 3.38
C VAL A 117 3.96 -0.04 2.93
N VAL A 118 3.24 -0.51 1.91
CA VAL A 118 3.44 -1.86 1.35
C VAL A 118 4.88 -2.04 0.87
N LEU A 119 5.41 -1.12 0.09
CA LEU A 119 6.78 -1.20 -0.44
C LEU A 119 7.83 -1.18 0.69
N TYR A 120 7.63 -0.32 1.70
CA TYR A 120 8.48 -0.26 2.89
C TYR A 120 8.55 -1.63 3.59
N ILE A 121 7.41 -2.28 3.80
CA ILE A 121 7.34 -3.59 4.45
C ILE A 121 8.05 -4.65 3.60
N LEU A 122 7.84 -4.66 2.28
CA LEU A 122 8.47 -5.65 1.40
C LEU A 122 10.00 -5.52 1.39
N LEU A 123 10.54 -4.30 1.45
CA LEU A 123 11.97 -4.02 1.39
C LEU A 123 12.68 -4.18 2.74
N SER A 124 12.04 -3.80 3.84
CA SER A 124 12.67 -3.80 5.18
C SER A 124 12.28 -4.98 6.07
N GLY A 125 11.11 -5.56 5.78
CA GLY A 125 10.45 -6.57 6.60
C GLY A 125 9.75 -6.03 7.85
N GLU A 126 9.60 -4.70 7.98
CA GLU A 126 9.05 -4.04 9.16
C GLU A 126 8.01 -2.97 8.76
N TYR A 127 7.13 -2.61 9.69
CA TYR A 127 6.25 -1.45 9.49
C TYR A 127 7.05 -0.16 9.65
N PRO A 128 6.76 0.90 8.85
CA PRO A 128 7.44 2.19 8.98
C PRO A 128 7.17 2.86 10.32
N TYR A 129 6.00 2.61 10.90
CA TYR A 129 5.61 3.09 12.22
C TYR A 129 5.20 1.90 13.09
N LYS A 130 5.85 1.77 14.26
CA LYS A 130 5.50 0.78 15.29
C LYS A 130 4.82 1.50 16.44
N ALA A 131 3.70 0.97 16.92
CA ALA A 131 2.95 1.54 18.02
C ALA A 131 2.22 0.43 18.79
N ASP A 132 2.02 0.62 20.08
CA ASP A 132 1.28 -0.30 20.95
C ASP A 132 -0.24 -0.14 20.75
N ASP A 133 -0.69 1.07 20.40
CA ASP A 133 -2.10 1.36 20.11
C ASP A 133 -2.31 2.42 19.01
N LEU A 134 -3.58 2.65 18.65
CA LEU A 134 -3.96 3.59 17.60
C LEU A 134 -3.68 5.06 17.94
N SER A 135 -3.65 5.42 19.22
CA SER A 135 -3.36 6.80 19.65
C SER A 135 -1.88 7.08 19.44
N GLU A 136 -1.01 6.16 19.89
CA GLU A 136 0.44 6.27 19.66
C GLU A 136 0.78 6.23 18.16
N LEU A 137 0.13 5.36 17.38
CA LEU A 137 0.32 5.32 15.93
C LEU A 137 0.01 6.68 15.29
N ARG A 138 -1.10 7.32 15.68
CA ARG A 138 -1.49 8.65 15.19
C ARG A 138 -0.53 9.76 15.60
N GLU A 139 0.09 9.65 16.77
CA GLU A 139 1.12 10.60 17.20
C GLU A 139 2.37 10.46 16.34
N LYS A 140 2.85 9.22 16.14
CA LYS A 140 4.01 8.93 15.27
C LYS A 140 3.82 9.34 13.82
N LEU A 141 2.61 9.13 13.27
CA LEU A 141 2.29 9.56 11.90
C LEU A 141 2.37 11.09 11.71
N LYS A 142 2.28 11.90 12.78
CA LYS A 142 2.41 13.36 12.71
C LYS A 142 3.86 13.83 12.71
N GLU A 143 4.78 13.01 13.20
CA GLU A 143 6.21 13.36 13.30
C GLU A 143 6.89 13.43 11.93
N LYS A 144 6.25 12.91 10.86
CA LYS A 144 6.65 12.93 9.43
C LYS A 144 7.98 12.26 9.10
N ASP A 145 8.83 11.95 10.06
CA ASP A 145 10.08 11.24 9.84
C ASP A 145 9.82 9.72 9.76
N VAL A 146 10.00 9.15 8.58
CA VAL A 146 10.09 7.69 8.39
C VAL A 146 11.55 7.29 8.64
N ASP A 147 11.77 6.31 9.51
CA ASP A 147 13.11 5.78 9.76
C ASP A 147 13.49 4.74 8.69
N PHE A 148 14.72 4.85 8.17
CA PHE A 148 15.31 3.90 7.23
C PHE A 148 16.59 3.31 7.84
N PRO A 149 16.47 2.41 8.83
CA PRO A 149 17.61 1.93 9.58
C PRO A 149 18.60 1.19 8.68
N LEU A 150 19.85 1.64 8.67
CA LEU A 150 20.94 1.13 7.83
C LEU A 150 21.06 -0.40 7.84
N ARG A 151 20.77 -1.09 8.96
CA ARG A 151 20.85 -2.55 9.03
C ARG A 151 19.88 -3.28 8.09
N LYS A 152 18.78 -2.63 7.73
CA LYS A 152 17.70 -3.17 6.87
C LYS A 152 17.72 -2.58 5.47
N TRP A 153 18.14 -1.31 5.38
CA TRP A 153 18.14 -0.53 4.15
C TRP A 153 19.54 -0.37 3.53
N ASN A 154 20.59 -0.98 4.07
CA ASN A 154 21.95 -0.91 3.50
C ASN A 154 22.06 -1.46 2.07
N LEU A 155 21.15 -2.35 1.68
CA LEU A 155 21.08 -2.90 0.33
C LEU A 155 20.11 -2.13 -0.57
N ALA A 156 19.36 -1.18 -0.01
CA ALA A 156 18.41 -0.36 -0.75
C ALA A 156 19.11 0.90 -1.28
N SER A 157 18.89 1.20 -2.55
CA SER A 157 19.41 2.41 -3.20
C SER A 157 18.75 3.69 -2.66
N ASP A 158 19.46 4.81 -2.73
CA ASP A 158 18.93 6.13 -2.34
C ASP A 158 17.66 6.48 -3.13
N SER A 159 17.57 6.04 -4.39
CA SER A 159 16.37 6.24 -5.23
C SER A 159 15.12 5.53 -4.71
N VAL A 160 15.27 4.46 -3.92
CA VAL A 160 14.13 3.76 -3.32
C VAL A 160 13.66 4.45 -2.04
N GLN A 161 14.55 5.18 -1.37
CA GLN A 161 14.20 5.97 -0.19
C GLN A 161 13.53 7.31 -0.57
N ASP A 162 13.79 7.83 -1.77
CA ASP A 162 13.20 9.07 -2.31
C ASP A 162 11.82 8.87 -2.98
N LEU A 163 11.45 7.63 -3.31
CA LEU A 163 10.20 7.26 -3.99
C LEU A 163 8.96 7.42 -3.09
#